data_AF-A0A533RVY9-F1
#
_entry.id   AF-A0A533RVY9-F1
#
_cell.length_a   1.000
_cell.length_b   1.000
_cell.length_c   1.000
_cell.angle_alpha   90.00
_cell.angle_beta   90.00
_cell.angle_gamma   90.00
#
_symmetry.space_group_name_H-M   'P 1'
#
loop_
_entity.id
_entity.type
_entity.pdbx_description
1 polymer ?
#
loop_
_entity_poly.entity_id
_entity_poly.type
_entity_poly.pdbx_seq_one_letter_code
_entity_poly.pdbx_strand_id
1 'polypeptide(L)' 'MRNEGILGWYSMDTGPSVFINTCKENSETIAKYLRKIGFRDVVISGVGEKPFLTTKHLF' A
#
# COMPACT_ATOMS: atom_id res chain seq x y z
N MET A 1 15.46 2.29 0.30
CA MET A 1 14.68 1.16 -0.27
C MET A 1 15.44 0.38 -1.35
N ARG A 2 15.68 0.92 -2.56
CA ARG A 2 16.45 0.18 -3.61
C ARG A 2 17.84 -0.23 -3.14
N ASN A 3 18.55 0.68 -2.48
CA ASN A 3 19.88 0.42 -1.91
C ASN A 3 19.84 -0.53 -0.69
N GLU A 4 18.67 -0.77 -0.11
CA GLU A 4 18.46 -1.71 1.00
C GLU A 4 18.02 -3.11 0.50
N GLY A 5 17.98 -3.32 -0.83
CA GLY A 5 17.56 -4.59 -1.43
C GLY A 5 16.06 -4.86 -1.33
N ILE A 6 15.25 -3.88 -0.93
CA ILE A 6 13.80 -4.03 -0.84
C ILE A 6 13.19 -3.91 -2.23
N LEU A 7 12.67 -5.03 -2.74
CA LEU A 7 11.90 -5.06 -3.98
C LEU A 7 10.57 -4.32 -3.79
N GLY A 8 10.25 -3.45 -4.74
CA GLY A 8 8.97 -2.77 -4.79
C GLY A 8 8.77 -2.12 -6.16
N TRP A 9 7.50 -1.99 -6.54
CA TRP A 9 7.05 -1.31 -7.75
C TRP A 9 6.09 -0.22 -7.33
N TYR A 10 6.06 0.89 -8.07
CA TYR A 10 5.13 1.96 -7.78
C TYR A 10 4.33 2.35 -9.02
N SER A 11 3.10 2.82 -8.78
CA SER A 11 2.24 3.44 -9.78
C SER A 11 1.50 4.62 -9.17
N MET A 12 1.03 5.51 -10.04
CA MET A 12 0.19 6.64 -9.68
C MET A 12 -0.98 6.67 -10.65
N ASP A 13 -2.17 6.91 -10.13
CA ASP A 13 -3.34 7.21 -10.96
C ASP A 13 -3.37 8.72 -11.24
N THR A 14 -4.56 9.31 -11.34
CA THR A 14 -4.75 10.75 -11.59
C THR A 14 -4.66 11.61 -10.34
N GLY A 15 -4.53 11.01 -9.16
CA GLY A 15 -4.39 11.69 -7.87
C GLY A 15 -2.95 11.74 -7.34
N PRO A 16 -2.70 12.45 -6.22
CA PRO A 16 -1.38 12.55 -5.61
C PRO A 16 -0.95 11.27 -4.85
N SER A 17 -1.86 10.30 -4.72
CA SER A 17 -1.59 9.03 -4.05
C SER A 17 -0.64 8.14 -4.86
N VAL A 18 0.31 7.52 -4.16
CA VAL A 18 1.25 6.57 -4.75
C VAL A 18 0.90 5.16 -4.26
N PHE A 19 0.72 4.24 -5.19
CA PHE A 19 0.56 2.82 -4.90
C PHE A 19 1.92 2.16 -4.93
N ILE A 20 2.26 1.38 -3.89
CA ILE A 20 3.52 0.63 -3.82
C ILE A 20 3.18 -0.85 -3.66
N ASN A 21 3.52 -1.64 -4.67
CA ASN A 21 3.39 -3.09 -4.68
C ASN A 21 4.70 -3.72 -4.19
N THR A 22 4.60 -4.66 -3.25
CA THR A 22 5.75 -5.37 -2.66
C THR A 22 5.33 -6.74 -2.15
N CYS A 23 6.30 -7.60 -1.83
CA CYS A 23 6.09 -8.79 -1.00
C CYS A 23 5.55 -8.41 0.39
N LYS A 24 4.69 -9.26 0.96
CA LYS A 24 3.98 -9.00 2.22
C LYS A 24 4.94 -8.74 3.39
N GLU A 25 6.07 -9.43 3.38
CA GLU A 25 7.13 -9.39 4.39
C GLU A 25 7.79 -8.00 4.48
N ASN A 26 7.77 -7.25 3.38
CA ASN A 26 8.34 -5.91 3.32
C ASN A 26 7.34 -4.82 3.73
N SER A 27 6.03 -5.07 3.63
CA SER A 27 4.97 -4.04 3.72
C SER A 27 5.09 -3.13 4.95
N GLU A 28 5.29 -3.71 6.13
CA GLU A 28 5.48 -2.98 7.39
C GLU A 28 6.77 -2.14 7.41
N THR A 29 7.86 -2.68 6.89
CA THR A 29 9.15 -1.98 6.79
C THR A 29 9.01 -0.75 5.87
N ILE A 30 8.36 -0.91 4.72
CA ILE A 30 8.06 0.17 3.79
C ILE A 30 7.20 1.24 4.47
N ALA A 31 6.11 0.84 5.13
CA ALA A 31 5.19 1.77 5.77
C ALA A 31 5.86 2.58 6.89
N LYS A 32 6.70 1.94 7.72
CA LYS A 32 7.50 2.63 8.74
C LYS A 32 8.47 3.63 8.13
N TYR A 33 9.15 3.26 7.04
CA TYR A 33 10.04 4.17 6.32
C TYR A 33 9.28 5.39 5.77
N LEU A 34 8.14 5.19 5.10
CA LEU A 34 7.31 6.25 4.54
C LEU A 34 6.83 7.23 5.62
N ARG A 35 6.37 6.71 6.76
CA ARG A 35 5.99 7.53 7.92
C ARG A 35 7.16 8.35 8.46
N LYS A 36 8.35 7.76 8.54
CA LYS A 36 9.56 8.44 9.01
C LYS A 36 9.97 9.62 8.11
N ILE A 37 9.71 9.53 6.80
CA ILE A 37 10.05 10.60 5.85
C ILE A 37 8.90 11.60 5.62
N GLY A 38 7.77 11.47 6.32
CA GLY A 38 6.71 12.47 6.38
C GLY A 38 5.35 12.07 5.79
N PHE A 39 5.22 10.88 5.19
CA PHE A 39 3.92 10.39 4.72
C PHE A 39 3.12 9.84 5.89
N ARG A 40 2.14 10.61 6.38
CA ARG A 40 1.33 10.22 7.55
C ARG A 40 0.24 9.21 7.19
N ASP A 41 -0.39 9.40 6.03
CA ASP A 41 -1.50 8.58 5.56
C ASP A 41 -1.01 7.40 4.72
N VAL A 42 -0.52 6.37 5.42
CA VAL A 42 -0.05 5.12 4.80
C VAL A 42 -1.03 3.99 5.08
N VAL A 43 -1.66 3.49 4.01
CA VAL A 43 -2.56 2.33 4.03
C VAL A 43 -1.82 1.11 3.50
N ILE A 44 -1.90 0.00 4.23
CA ILE A 44 -1.40 -1.31 3.79
C ILE A 44 -2.60 -2.16 3.43
N SER A 45 -2.62 -2.71 2.21
CA SER A 45 -3.65 -3.64 1.75
C SER A 45 -3.04 -4.85 1.06
N GLY A 46 -3.72 -5.99 1.20
CA GLY A 46 -3.46 -7.16 0.35
C GLY A 46 -4.17 -7.06 -1.00
N VAL A 47 -4.00 -8.09 -1.83
CA VAL A 47 -4.80 -8.24 -3.06
C VAL A 47 -6.27 -8.40 -2.67
N GLY A 48 -7.14 -7.61 -3.27
CA GLY A 48 -8.57 -7.65 -3.03
C GLY A 48 -9.22 -8.94 -3.55
N GLU A 49 -10.28 -9.38 -2.88
CA GLU A 49 -11.08 -10.52 -3.33
C GLU A 49 -12.08 -10.11 -4.42
N LYS A 50 -12.80 -11.11 -4.95
CA LYS A 50 -13.89 -10.87 -5.90
C LYS A 50 -15.05 -10.13 -5.20
N PRO A 51 -15.85 -9.35 -5.94
CA PRO A 51 -17.07 -8.76 -5.42
C PRO A 51 -18.01 -9.81 -4.81
N PHE A 52 -18.72 -9.45 -3.74
CA PHE A 52 -19.71 -10.31 -3.09
C PHE A 52 -21.02 -9.53 -2.83
N LEU A 53 -22.14 -10.25 -2.79
CA LEU A 53 -23.44 -9.67 -2.49
C LEU A 53 -23.60 -9.49 -0.98
N THR A 54 -24.08 -8.34 -0.53
CA THR A 54 -24.40 -8.07 0.86
C THR A 54 -25.68 -7.24 0.97
N THR A 55 -26.47 -7.49 2.01
CA THR A 55 -27.65 -6.70 2.37
C THR A 55 -27.33 -5.61 3.41
N LYS A 56 -26.08 -5.56 3.88
CA LYS A 56 -25.61 -4.53 4.80
C LYS A 56 -25.25 -3.26 4.03
N HIS A 57 -25.67 -2.12 4.55
CA HIS A 57 -25.10 -0.83 4.15
C HIS A 57 -23.63 -0.80 4.58
N LEU A 58 -22.70 -0.61 3.63
CA LEU A 58 -21.26 -0.66 3.91
C LEU A 58 -20.66 0.71 4.24
N PHE A 59 -21.37 1.81 3.96
CA PHE A 59 -20.91 3.18 4.19
C PHE A 59 -22.10 4.10 4.46
#